data_AF-A0A087NEV9-F1
#
_entry.id   AF-A0A087NEV9-F1
#
_cell.length_a   1.000
_cell.length_b   1.000
_cell.length_c   1.000
_cell.angle_alpha   90.00
_cell.angle_beta   90.00
_cell.angle_gamma   90.00
#
_symmetry.space_group_name_H-M   'P 1'
#
loop_
_entity.id
_entity.type
_entity.pdbx_description
1 polymer ?
#
loop_
_entity_poly.entity_id
_entity_poly.type
_entity_poly.pdbx_seq_one_letter_code
_entity_poly.pdbx_strand_id
1 'polypeptide(L)'
;MLSAISSIVSGIQADTGETDQDTADRVGVSAGTIANARNRKASLSMLTIMKIGEVYGLERLAPLFHLIGGKLAPEAAICTSDHDLPIGAARGQMFLAKALADQVISDGEISEGAGDIEAAGQVYDGLRYRLNFLRANGLVFTKIGGGQ
;
A
#
# COMPACT_ATOMS: atom_id res chain seq x y z
N MET A 1 0.27 19.98 4.63
CA MET A 1 -0.48 19.21 5.67
C MET A 1 -1.98 19.21 5.41
N LEU A 2 -2.67 20.37 5.37
CA LEU A 2 -4.13 20.44 5.15
C LEU A 2 -4.60 19.76 3.85
N SER A 3 -3.86 19.92 2.74
CA SER A 3 -4.20 19.24 1.47
C SER A 3 -4.13 17.72 1.56
N ALA A 4 -3.20 17.17 2.35
CA ALA A 4 -3.09 15.74 2.56
C ALA A 4 -4.30 15.22 3.36
N ILE A 5 -4.63 15.87 4.48
CA ILE A 5 -5.79 15.52 5.31
C ILE A 5 -7.09 15.60 4.49
N SER A 6 -7.26 16.67 3.71
CA SER A 6 -8.40 16.84 2.80
C SER A 6 -8.50 15.70 1.78
N SER A 7 -7.36 15.25 1.23
CA SER A 7 -7.31 14.12 0.29
C SER A 7 -7.66 12.79 0.97
N ILE A 8 -7.20 12.58 2.21
CA ILE A 8 -7.53 11.39 3.01
C ILE A 8 -9.04 11.31 3.23
N VAL A 9 -9.65 12.38 3.76
CA VAL A 9 -11.10 12.40 4.05
C VAL A 9 -11.92 12.23 2.77
N SER A 10 -11.56 12.95 1.70
CA SER A 10 -12.28 12.86 0.43
C SER A 10 -12.15 11.48 -0.22
N GLY A 11 -10.97 10.86 -0.14
CA GLY A 11 -10.74 9.51 -0.66
C GLY A 11 -11.51 8.45 0.11
N ILE A 12 -11.58 8.55 1.44
CA ILE A 12 -12.40 7.65 2.27
C ILE A 12 -13.86 7.76 1.84
N GLN A 13 -14.43 8.97 1.82
CA GLN A 13 -15.85 9.18 1.48
C GLN A 13 -16.19 8.74 0.05
N ALA A 14 -15.28 8.96 -0.90
CA ALA A 14 -15.47 8.51 -2.28
C ALA A 14 -15.52 6.98 -2.38
N ASP A 15 -14.67 6.28 -1.63
CA ASP A 15 -14.58 4.81 -1.67
C ASP A 15 -15.69 4.12 -0.87
N THR A 16 -16.12 4.71 0.24
CA THR A 16 -17.12 4.13 1.15
C THR A 16 -18.54 4.61 0.89
N GLY A 17 -18.71 5.72 0.15
CA GLY A 17 -20.00 6.40 -0.03
C GLY A 17 -20.48 7.14 1.23
N GLU A 18 -19.61 7.37 2.21
CA GLU A 18 -19.95 7.99 3.49
C GLU A 18 -20.16 9.51 3.38
N THR A 19 -21.10 10.01 4.18
CA THR A 19 -21.27 11.44 4.45
C THR A 19 -20.27 11.95 5.49
N ASP A 20 -20.24 13.27 5.72
CA ASP A 20 -19.45 13.84 6.82
C ASP A 20 -19.87 13.30 8.19
N GLN A 21 -21.15 12.97 8.34
CA GLN A 21 -21.69 12.44 9.59
C GLN A 21 -21.26 10.97 9.79
N ASP A 22 -21.37 10.14 8.76
CA ASP A 22 -20.97 8.72 8.85
C ASP A 22 -19.49 8.57 9.21
N THR A 23 -18.63 9.35 8.55
CA THR A 23 -17.19 9.35 8.83
C THR A 23 -16.90 9.88 10.24
N ALA A 24 -17.64 10.90 10.69
CA ALA A 24 -17.48 11.48 12.01
C ALA A 24 -17.86 10.49 13.12
N ASP A 25 -18.97 9.77 12.96
CA ASP A 25 -19.46 8.78 13.92
C ASP A 25 -18.47 7.61 14.08
N ARG A 26 -17.90 7.14 12.98
CA ARG A 26 -16.89 6.06 13.00
C ARG A 26 -15.58 6.47 13.68
N VAL A 27 -15.16 7.73 13.49
CA VAL A 27 -13.89 8.25 14.02
C VAL A 27 -14.05 8.82 15.43
N GLY A 28 -15.28 9.13 15.87
CA GLY A 28 -15.57 9.68 17.19
C GLY A 28 -15.35 11.20 17.27
N VAL A 29 -15.69 11.95 16.23
CA VAL A 29 -15.61 13.41 16.17
C VAL A 29 -16.92 14.02 15.67
N SER A 30 -17.00 15.35 15.52
CA SER A 30 -18.19 16.00 14.95
C SER A 30 -18.14 16.00 13.41
N ALA A 31 -19.30 15.99 12.75
CA ALA A 31 -19.38 16.19 11.30
C ALA A 31 -18.76 17.51 10.84
N GLY A 32 -18.86 18.57 11.66
CA GLY A 32 -18.19 19.85 11.41
C GLY A 32 -16.66 19.73 11.39
N THR A 33 -16.09 18.86 12.22
CA THR A 33 -14.65 18.56 12.22
C THR A 33 -14.23 17.91 10.90
N ILE A 34 -14.98 16.91 10.44
CA ILE A 34 -14.74 16.24 9.14
C ILE A 34 -14.91 17.23 7.98
N ALA A 35 -15.99 18.01 7.98
CA ALA A 35 -16.24 19.03 6.96
C ALA A 35 -15.14 20.08 6.90
N ASN A 36 -14.64 20.55 8.05
CA ASN A 36 -13.53 21.49 8.10
C ASN A 36 -12.23 20.88 7.59
N ALA A 37 -11.94 19.62 7.92
CA ALA A 37 -10.78 18.90 7.42
C ALA A 37 -10.84 18.69 5.90
N ARG A 38 -11.98 18.21 5.38
CA ARG A 38 -12.22 18.03 3.94
C ARG A 38 -12.04 19.33 3.16
N ASN A 39 -12.59 20.43 3.68
CA ASN A 39 -12.55 21.75 3.06
C ASN A 39 -11.29 22.56 3.38
N ARG A 40 -10.28 21.94 4.01
CA ARG A 40 -8.98 22.57 4.36
C ARG A 40 -9.12 23.81 5.26
N LYS A 41 -10.20 23.89 6.05
CA LYS A 41 -10.44 24.97 7.02
C LYS A 41 -9.74 24.73 8.36
N ALA A 42 -9.51 23.46 8.71
CA ALA A 42 -8.81 23.08 9.93
C ALA A 42 -8.06 21.75 9.76
N SER A 43 -7.05 21.52 10.60
CA SER A 43 -6.37 20.23 10.70
C SER A 43 -7.12 19.29 11.65
N LEU A 44 -6.89 17.98 11.49
CA LEU A 44 -7.26 16.98 12.49
C LEU A 44 -6.14 16.84 13.53
N SER A 45 -6.50 16.46 14.75
CA SER A 45 -5.52 16.08 15.78
C SER A 45 -4.86 14.76 15.40
N MET A 46 -3.63 14.54 15.89
CA MET A 46 -2.91 13.29 15.60
C MET A 46 -3.69 12.05 16.08
N LEU A 47 -4.38 12.15 17.23
CA LEU A 47 -5.20 11.06 17.75
C LEU A 47 -6.36 10.71 16.80
N THR A 48 -7.00 11.72 16.21
CA THR A 48 -8.05 11.52 15.18
C THR A 48 -7.48 10.87 13.91
N ILE A 49 -6.29 11.30 13.48
CA ILE A 49 -5.59 10.73 12.32
C ILE A 49 -5.25 9.25 12.56
N MET A 50 -4.75 8.91 13.75
CA MET A 50 -4.49 7.51 14.12
C MET A 50 -5.77 6.69 14.15
N LYS A 51 -6.88 7.26 14.65
CA LYS A 51 -8.18 6.58 14.64
C LYS A 51 -8.70 6.33 13.21
N ILE A 52 -8.46 7.25 12.28
CA ILE A 52 -8.73 7.02 10.85
C ILE A 52 -7.93 5.82 10.33
N GLY A 53 -6.64 5.73 10.68
CA GLY A 53 -5.81 4.58 10.29
C GLY A 53 -6.30 3.26 10.88
N GLU A 54 -6.78 3.27 12.12
CA GLU A 54 -7.37 2.11 12.79
C GLU A 54 -8.68 1.65 12.12
N VAL A 55 -9.54 2.59 11.74
CA VAL A 55 -10.89 2.30 11.19
C VAL A 55 -10.88 1.97 9.71
N TYR A 56 -10.07 2.69 8.92
CA TYR A 56 -10.11 2.61 7.44
C TYR A 56 -8.83 2.03 6.83
N GLY A 57 -7.85 1.65 7.65
CA GLY A 57 -6.56 1.11 7.21
C GLY A 57 -5.43 2.14 7.23
N LEU A 58 -4.23 1.69 7.63
CA LEU A 58 -3.03 2.53 7.75
C LEU A 58 -2.59 3.12 6.40
N GLU A 59 -2.87 2.42 5.29
CA GLU A 59 -2.59 2.86 3.93
C GLU A 59 -3.31 4.18 3.59
N ARG A 60 -4.45 4.47 4.22
CA ARG A 60 -5.18 5.72 4.05
C ARG A 60 -4.39 6.92 4.53
N LEU A 61 -3.42 6.73 5.43
CA LEU A 61 -2.61 7.82 5.97
C LEU A 61 -1.38 8.13 5.08
N ALA A 62 -1.15 7.37 4.01
CA ALA A 62 0.00 7.57 3.11
C ALA A 62 0.20 9.02 2.64
N PRO A 63 -0.85 9.79 2.25
CA PRO A 63 -0.67 11.20 1.86
C PRO A 63 -0.04 12.07 2.93
N LEU A 64 -0.26 11.76 4.22
CA LEU A 64 0.32 12.51 5.33
C LEU A 64 1.80 12.15 5.54
N PHE A 65 2.12 10.85 5.59
CA PHE A 65 3.48 10.37 5.84
C PHE A 65 4.44 10.69 4.69
N HIS A 66 3.95 10.73 3.45
CA HIS A 66 4.75 11.18 2.31
C HIS A 66 5.29 12.61 2.46
N LEU A 67 4.63 13.48 3.23
CA LEU A 67 5.11 14.86 3.45
C LEU A 67 6.44 14.92 4.20
N ILE A 68 6.76 13.88 4.97
CA ILE A 68 8.01 13.77 5.75
C ILE A 68 8.95 12.70 5.20
N GLY A 69 8.68 12.20 3.99
CA GLY A 69 9.44 11.09 3.40
C GLY A 69 9.21 9.74 4.11
N GLY A 70 8.19 9.64 4.95
CA GLY A 70 7.84 8.44 5.70
C GLY A 70 6.91 7.52 4.91
N LYS A 71 6.95 6.23 5.26
CA LYS A 71 6.02 5.21 4.79
C LYS A 71 5.50 4.43 6.01
N LEU A 72 4.19 4.20 6.05
CA LEU A 72 3.61 3.29 7.03
C LEU A 72 3.72 1.85 6.50
N ALA A 73 4.11 0.95 7.39
CA ALA A 73 4.11 -0.48 7.14
C ALA A 73 3.64 -1.19 8.43
N PRO A 74 2.95 -2.33 8.32
CA PRO A 74 2.67 -3.19 9.48
C PRO A 74 3.97 -3.50 10.25
N GLU A 75 3.88 -3.75 11.56
CA GLU A 75 5.05 -4.12 12.37
C GLU A 75 5.73 -5.40 11.86
N ALA A 76 4.93 -6.36 11.37
CA ALA A 76 5.43 -7.59 10.76
C ALA A 76 6.08 -7.37 9.37
N ALA A 77 6.04 -6.14 8.82
CA ALA A 77 6.65 -5.87 7.53
C ALA A 77 8.17 -5.89 7.66
N ILE A 78 8.79 -6.75 6.86
CA ILE A 78 10.25 -6.80 6.75
C ILE A 78 10.67 -5.57 5.93
N CYS A 79 11.47 -4.70 6.53
CA CYS A 79 12.03 -3.55 5.85
C CYS A 79 13.06 -4.06 4.82
N THR A 80 12.70 -4.03 3.54
CA THR A 80 13.61 -4.37 2.44
C THR A 80 14.17 -3.08 1.86
N SER A 81 15.49 -2.99 1.70
CA SER A 81 16.12 -1.83 1.06
C SER A 81 16.09 -1.97 -0.47
N ASP A 82 16.16 -0.86 -1.21
CA ASP A 82 16.30 -0.89 -2.68
C ASP A 82 17.53 -1.68 -3.14
N HIS A 83 18.56 -1.76 -2.29
CA HIS A 83 19.75 -2.57 -2.51
C HIS A 83 19.49 -4.08 -2.35
N ASP A 84 18.51 -4.46 -1.53
CA ASP A 84 18.18 -5.87 -1.27
C ASP A 84 17.17 -6.42 -2.30
N LEU A 85 16.46 -5.55 -3.04
CA LEU A 85 15.52 -5.95 -4.09
C LEU A 85 16.16 -6.87 -5.16
N PRO A 86 17.34 -6.55 -5.74
CA PRO A 86 17.97 -7.43 -6.74
C PRO A 86 18.40 -8.77 -6.14
N ILE A 87 18.79 -8.78 -4.86
CA ILE A 87 19.24 -9.99 -4.17
C ILE A 87 18.06 -10.93 -3.89
N GLY A 88 16.94 -10.39 -3.39
CA GLY A 88 15.71 -11.15 -3.17
C GLY A 88 15.14 -11.74 -4.46
N ALA A 89 15.09 -10.96 -5.54
CA ALA A 89 14.65 -11.44 -6.84
C ALA A 89 15.57 -12.53 -7.41
N ALA A 90 16.89 -12.37 -7.32
CA ALA A 90 17.86 -13.36 -7.79
C ALA A 90 17.75 -14.67 -7.00
N ARG A 91 17.55 -14.60 -5.68
CA ARG A 91 17.33 -15.79 -4.83
C ARG A 91 16.09 -16.58 -5.23
N GLY A 92 14.95 -15.91 -5.44
CA GLY A 92 13.73 -16.56 -5.94
C GLY A 92 13.92 -17.22 -7.31
N GLN A 93 14.67 -16.58 -8.22
CA GLN A 93 15.02 -17.17 -9.52
C GLN A 93 15.91 -18.41 -9.39
N MET A 94 16.88 -18.40 -8.47
CA MET A 94 17.73 -19.56 -8.21
C MET A 94 16.94 -20.72 -7.59
N PHE A 95 16.00 -20.43 -6.69
CA PHE A 95 15.06 -21.42 -6.15
C PHE A 95 14.24 -22.06 -7.28
N LEU A 96 13.57 -21.24 -8.10
CA LEU A 96 12.78 -21.71 -9.25
C LEU A 96 13.60 -22.55 -10.22
N ALA A 97 14.84 -22.15 -10.51
CA ALA A 97 15.72 -22.89 -11.40
C ALA A 97 16.09 -24.28 -10.85
N LYS A 98 16.21 -24.43 -9.52
CA LYS A 98 16.48 -25.71 -8.86
C LYS A 98 15.23 -26.59 -8.80
N ALA A 99 14.12 -26.04 -8.32
CA ALA A 99 12.88 -26.77 -8.12
C ALA A 99 12.16 -27.15 -9.43
N LEU A 100 12.51 -26.52 -10.55
CA LEU A 100 12.01 -26.90 -11.88
C LEU A 100 12.99 -27.75 -12.68
N ALA A 101 14.15 -28.13 -12.11
CA ALA A 101 15.15 -28.92 -12.81
C ALA A 101 14.62 -30.30 -13.24
N ASP A 102 13.71 -30.87 -12.46
CA ASP A 102 13.01 -32.14 -12.72
C ASP A 102 11.55 -31.95 -13.14
N GLN A 103 11.14 -30.70 -13.42
CA GLN A 103 9.79 -30.29 -13.81
C GLN A 103 8.69 -30.51 -12.76
N VAL A 104 9.04 -30.80 -11.49
CA VAL A 104 8.07 -30.99 -10.41
C VAL A 104 8.57 -30.30 -9.15
N ILE A 105 7.79 -29.33 -8.64
CA ILE A 105 8.08 -28.71 -7.35
C ILE A 105 7.38 -29.52 -6.26
N SER A 106 8.15 -30.16 -5.38
CA SER A 106 7.62 -30.87 -4.21
C SER A 106 7.32 -29.94 -3.02
N ASP A 107 6.44 -30.36 -2.12
CA ASP A 107 6.15 -29.63 -0.86
C ASP A 107 7.41 -29.43 0.00
N GLY A 108 8.36 -30.38 -0.07
CA GLY A 108 9.65 -30.30 0.62
C GLY A 108 10.51 -29.16 0.08
N GLU A 109 10.60 -29.01 -1.24
CA GLU A 109 11.34 -27.92 -1.87
C GLU A 109 10.68 -26.56 -1.61
N ILE A 110 9.34 -26.49 -1.61
CA ILE A 110 8.62 -25.27 -1.21
C ILE A 110 8.98 -24.88 0.22
N SER A 111 9.01 -25.85 1.14
CA SER A 111 9.37 -25.60 2.54
C SER A 111 10.83 -25.16 2.68
N GLU A 112 11.77 -25.74 1.94
CA GLU A 112 13.19 -25.37 1.97
C GLU A 112 13.45 -23.99 1.34
N GLY A 113 12.72 -23.67 0.27
CA GLY A 113 12.82 -22.40 -0.46
C GLY A 113 11.99 -21.25 0.10
N ALA A 114 11.20 -21.48 1.16
CA ALA A 114 10.17 -20.54 1.65
C ALA A 114 10.69 -19.11 1.81
N GLY A 115 11.85 -18.93 2.45
CA GLY A 115 12.43 -17.60 2.67
C GLY A 115 12.84 -16.88 1.37
N ASP A 116 13.35 -17.61 0.38
CA ASP A 116 13.73 -17.03 -0.91
C ASP A 116 12.49 -16.72 -1.79
N ILE A 117 11.44 -17.54 -1.70
CA ILE A 117 10.14 -17.31 -2.33
C ILE A 117 9.48 -16.05 -1.75
N GLU A 118 9.42 -15.95 -0.41
CA GLU A 118 8.83 -14.80 0.28
C GLU A 118 9.59 -13.51 -0.01
N ALA A 119 10.92 -13.55 0.04
CA ALA A 119 11.76 -12.39 -0.31
C ALA A 119 11.49 -11.92 -1.74
N ALA A 120 11.46 -12.83 -2.71
CA ALA A 120 11.15 -12.50 -4.10
C ALA A 120 9.71 -11.94 -4.25
N GLY A 121 8.74 -12.55 -3.57
CA GLY A 121 7.35 -12.09 -3.55
C GLY A 121 7.23 -10.63 -3.08
N GLN A 122 7.88 -10.27 -1.98
CA GLN A 122 7.89 -8.91 -1.45
C GLN A 122 8.47 -7.89 -2.45
N VAL A 123 9.53 -8.26 -3.17
CA VAL A 123 10.11 -7.41 -4.24
C VAL A 123 9.08 -7.17 -5.34
N TYR A 124 8.45 -8.22 -5.85
CA TYR A 124 7.50 -8.12 -6.95
C TYR A 124 6.23 -7.36 -6.54
N ASP A 125 5.75 -7.52 -5.31
CA ASP A 125 4.62 -6.76 -4.78
C ASP A 125 4.93 -5.26 -4.69
N GLY A 126 6.13 -4.91 -4.21
CA GLY A 126 6.60 -3.52 -4.19
C GLY A 126 6.67 -2.89 -5.58
N LEU A 127 7.21 -3.62 -6.55
CA LEU A 127 7.25 -3.17 -7.96
C LEU A 127 5.85 -3.07 -8.57
N ARG A 128 4.96 -4.02 -8.27
CA ARG A 128 3.58 -4.04 -8.77
C ARG A 128 2.76 -2.87 -8.23
N TYR A 129 2.93 -2.54 -6.96
CA TYR A 129 2.33 -1.35 -6.36
C TYR A 129 2.79 -0.08 -7.09
N ARG A 130 4.10 0.09 -7.30
CA ARG A 130 4.66 1.25 -8.01
C ARG A 130 4.17 1.33 -9.46
N LEU A 131 4.09 0.20 -10.15
CA LEU A 131 3.53 0.12 -11.50
C LEU A 131 2.07 0.58 -11.55
N ASN A 132 1.25 0.14 -10.58
CA ASN A 132 -0.16 0.55 -10.48
C ASN A 132 -0.30 2.05 -10.18
N PHE A 133 0.55 2.60 -9.31
CA PHE A 133 0.61 4.04 -9.09
C PHE A 133 0.92 4.80 -10.39
N LEU A 134 1.91 4.36 -11.16
CA LEU A 134 2.27 5.00 -12.44
C LEU A 134 1.13 4.90 -13.47
N ARG A 135 0.40 3.77 -13.51
CA ARG A 135 -0.79 3.59 -14.35
C ARG A 135 -1.92 4.55 -13.98
N ALA A 136 -2.23 4.65 -12.68
CA ALA A 136 -3.27 5.55 -12.19
C ALA A 136 -2.99 7.02 -12.52
N ASN A 137 -1.71 7.40 -12.64
CA ASN A 137 -1.27 8.74 -13.02
C ASN A 137 -1.09 8.91 -14.54
N GLY A 138 -1.47 7.92 -15.35
CA GLY A 138 -1.36 7.99 -16.83
C GLY A 138 0.09 8.04 -17.35
N LEU A 139 1.07 7.65 -16.53
CA LEU A 139 2.49 7.65 -16.90
C LEU A 139 2.93 6.34 -17.57
N VAL A 140 2.17 5.26 -17.35
CA VAL A 140 2.39 3.96 -17.98
C VAL A 140 1.08 3.47 -18.56
N PHE A 141 1.04 3.25 -19.87
CA PHE A 141 -0.08 2.63 -20.57
C PHE A 141 0.29 1.19 -20.91
N THR A 142 -0.44 0.23 -20.37
CA THR A 142 -0.30 -1.15 -20.82
C THR A 142 -1.07 -1.28 -22.13
N LYS A 143 -0.38 -1.48 -23.25
CA LYS A 143 -1.05 -2.00 -24.46
C LYS A 143 -1.58 -3.39 -24.09
N ILE A 144 -2.87 -3.50 -23.84
CA ILE A 144 -3.55 -4.79 -23.89
C ILE A 144 -3.46 -5.18 -25.37
N GLY A 145 -2.63 -6.17 -25.69
CA GLY A 145 -2.39 -6.61 -27.05
C GLY A 145 -3.72 -6.95 -27.73
N GLY A 146 -4.04 -6.22 -28.81
CA GLY A 146 -5.02 -6.63 -29.80
C GLY A 146 -4.31 -7.31 -30.96
N GLY A 147 -4.74 -8.52 -31.32
CA GLY A 147 -4.41 -9.28 -32.54
C GLY A 147 -2.94 -9.72 -32.66
N GLN A 148 -2.61 -10.95 -33.03
CA GLN A 148 -3.30 -11.92 -33.89
C GLN A 148 -3.36 -13.32 -33.28
#